data_AF-A0A5J4KFA1-F1
#
_entry.id   AF-A0A5J4KFA1-F1
#
_cell.length_a   1.000
_cell.length_b   1.000
_cell.length_c   1.000
_cell.angle_alpha   90.00
_cell.angle_beta   90.00
_cell.angle_gamma   90.00
#
_symmetry.space_group_name_H-M   'P 1'
#
loop_
_entity.id
_entity.type
_entity.pdbx_description
1 polymer ?
#
loop_
_entity_poly.entity_id
_entity_poly.type
_entity_poly.pdbx_seq_one_letter_code
_entity_poly.pdbx_strand_id
1 'polypeptide(L)'
;MTQQQSIDTSSVDTQQATAKISQDLEAARPFYLERYRYILQQTNALNENGHKYLALFQTLATVIIGAGITLFLNWRSWHIMPEQASSGMQTLLGLLIIDTLFVVISLLSGIFSWLDYRREETVVLKHALGESFREPPRFRNFWRWYETYMILFILIFVIIIIFYVESQFIPQIH
;
A
#
# COMPACT_ATOMS: atom_id res chain seq x y z
N MET A 1 -69.10 23.68 30.50
CA MET A 1 -68.01 22.68 30.48
C MET A 1 -67.34 22.78 29.13
N THR A 2 -66.21 23.47 29.04
CA THR A 2 -65.49 23.70 27.78
C THR A 2 -64.15 23.00 27.92
N GLN A 3 -64.03 21.78 27.37
CA GLN A 3 -62.77 21.05 27.31
C GLN A 3 -61.89 21.68 26.25
N GLN A 4 -60.76 22.23 26.68
CA GLN A 4 -59.76 22.86 25.84
C GLN A 4 -58.88 21.76 25.25
N GLN A 5 -59.00 21.51 23.94
CA GLN A 5 -58.08 20.68 23.18
C GLN A 5 -56.69 21.31 23.23
N SER A 6 -55.80 20.78 24.07
CA SER A 6 -54.36 21.02 23.95
C SER A 6 -53.88 20.30 22.69
N ILE A 7 -53.82 21.05 21.58
CA ILE A 7 -53.22 20.58 20.33
C ILE A 7 -51.76 20.25 20.63
N ASP A 8 -51.40 18.99 20.41
CA ASP A 8 -50.07 18.43 20.66
C ASP A 8 -49.07 18.93 19.62
N THR A 9 -48.64 20.19 19.77
CA THR A 9 -47.69 20.88 18.87
C THR A 9 -46.31 20.21 18.85
N SER A 10 -45.95 19.49 19.92
CA SER A 10 -44.71 18.71 20.03
C SER A 10 -44.58 17.63 18.94
N SER A 11 -45.69 16.97 18.59
CA SER A 11 -45.72 15.92 17.57
C SER A 11 -45.51 16.46 16.14
N VAL A 12 -46.02 17.65 15.86
CA VAL A 12 -45.94 18.32 14.55
C VAL A 12 -44.53 18.87 14.30
N ASP A 13 -43.92 19.49 15.30
CA ASP A 13 -42.54 20.00 15.22
C ASP A 13 -41.54 18.85 15.02
N THR A 14 -41.78 17.70 15.66
CA THR A 14 -40.96 16.50 15.51
C THR A 14 -41.11 15.87 14.11
N GLN A 15 -42.31 15.88 13.54
CA GLN A 15 -42.57 15.38 12.18
C GLN A 15 -41.98 16.31 11.10
N GLN A 16 -42.04 17.62 11.28
CA GLN A 16 -41.41 18.58 10.36
C GLN A 16 -39.88 18.52 10.44
N ALA A 17 -39.31 18.38 11.63
CA ALA A 17 -37.87 18.21 11.81
C ALA A 17 -37.36 16.91 11.15
N THR A 18 -38.08 15.80 11.32
CA THR A 18 -37.72 14.51 10.69
C THR A 18 -37.88 14.54 9.17
N ALA A 19 -38.93 15.16 8.64
CA ALA A 19 -39.13 15.32 7.20
C ALA A 19 -38.01 16.15 6.55
N LYS A 20 -37.60 17.26 7.19
CA LYS A 20 -36.50 18.11 6.71
C LYS A 20 -35.16 17.36 6.71
N ILE A 21 -34.86 16.63 7.79
CA ILE A 21 -33.65 15.79 7.88
C ILE A 21 -33.62 14.72 6.78
N SER A 22 -34.75 14.04 6.52
CA SER A 22 -34.81 13.05 5.44
C SER A 22 -34.58 13.65 4.05
N GLN A 23 -35.10 14.86 3.82
CA GLN A 23 -34.97 15.55 2.53
C GLN A 23 -33.53 16.05 2.30
N ASP A 24 -32.87 16.57 3.34
CA ASP A 24 -31.47 16.96 3.31
C ASP A 24 -30.54 15.74 3.09
N LEU A 25 -30.88 14.58 3.66
CA LEU A 25 -30.13 13.34 3.47
C LEU A 25 -30.26 12.80 2.04
N GLU A 26 -31.46 12.87 1.45
CA GLU A 26 -31.68 12.50 0.04
C GLU A 26 -30.89 13.40 -0.92
N ALA A 27 -30.82 14.70 -0.64
CA ALA A 27 -30.02 15.65 -1.41
C ALA A 27 -28.50 15.39 -1.29
N ALA A 28 -28.02 14.92 -0.13
CA ALA A 28 -26.61 14.62 0.11
C ALA A 28 -26.17 13.23 -0.39
N ARG A 29 -27.11 12.31 -0.61
CA ARG A 29 -26.87 10.94 -1.09
C ARG A 29 -25.98 10.84 -2.35
N PRO A 30 -26.20 11.61 -3.44
CA PRO A 30 -25.35 11.54 -4.63
C PRO A 30 -23.89 11.92 -4.33
N PHE A 31 -23.67 12.91 -3.46
CA PHE A 31 -22.32 13.33 -3.06
C PHE A 31 -21.58 12.22 -2.30
N TYR A 32 -22.24 11.54 -1.35
CA TYR A 32 -21.65 10.41 -0.64
C TYR A 32 -21.35 9.23 -1.58
N LEU A 33 -22.22 8.97 -2.56
CA LEU A 33 -21.97 7.94 -3.57
C LEU A 33 -20.77 8.25 -4.46
N GLU A 34 -20.60 9.50 -4.87
CA GLU A 34 -19.44 9.93 -5.65
C GLU A 34 -18.14 9.83 -4.85
N ARG A 35 -18.13 10.29 -3.59
CA ARG A 35 -16.97 10.16 -2.70
C ARG A 35 -16.61 8.69 -2.48
N TYR A 36 -17.61 7.83 -2.30
CA TYR A 36 -17.39 6.39 -2.16
C TYR A 36 -16.80 5.77 -3.43
N ARG A 37 -17.32 6.11 -4.61
CA ARG A 37 -16.76 5.66 -5.91
C ARG A 37 -15.30 6.10 -6.07
N TYR A 38 -14.98 7.33 -5.70
CA TYR A 38 -13.62 7.84 -5.73
C TYR A 38 -12.68 7.04 -4.80
N ILE A 39 -13.09 6.75 -3.57
CA ILE A 39 -12.30 5.95 -2.63
C ILE A 39 -12.01 4.54 -3.18
N LEU A 40 -13.02 3.90 -3.81
CA LEU A 40 -12.85 2.60 -4.45
C LEU A 40 -11.87 2.66 -5.63
N GLN A 41 -11.95 3.70 -6.47
CA GLN A 41 -11.01 3.91 -7.57
C GLN A 41 -9.59 4.12 -7.06
N GLN A 42 -9.38 4.92 -6.02
CA GLN A 42 -8.06 5.13 -5.42
C GLN A 42 -7.50 3.84 -4.81
N THR A 43 -8.35 3.05 -4.16
CA THR A 43 -7.94 1.75 -3.60
C THR A 43 -7.51 0.77 -4.70
N ASN A 44 -8.24 0.72 -5.82
CA ASN A 44 -7.86 -0.11 -6.97
C ASN A 44 -6.54 0.36 -7.61
N ALA A 45 -6.38 1.68 -7.80
CA ALA A 45 -5.14 2.24 -8.33
C ALA A 45 -3.93 1.93 -7.43
N LEU A 46 -4.12 1.97 -6.11
CA LEU A 46 -3.12 1.62 -5.12
C LEU A 46 -2.65 0.16 -5.26
N ASN A 47 -3.60 -0.76 -5.41
CA ASN A 47 -3.32 -2.18 -5.63
C ASN A 47 -2.56 -2.40 -6.95
N GLU A 48 -2.99 -1.75 -8.03
CA GLU A 48 -2.31 -1.83 -9.33
C GLU A 48 -0.87 -1.28 -9.26
N ASN A 49 -0.66 -0.19 -8.53
CA ASN A 49 0.67 0.39 -8.32
C ASN A 49 1.57 -0.56 -7.51
N GLY A 50 1.04 -1.27 -6.52
CA GLY A 50 1.77 -2.32 -5.81
C GLY A 50 2.37 -3.38 -6.75
N HIS A 51 1.57 -3.85 -7.71
CA HIS A 51 2.04 -4.79 -8.73
C HIS A 51 3.10 -4.17 -9.67
N LYS A 52 2.93 -2.90 -10.07
CA LYS A 52 3.91 -2.18 -10.90
C LYS A 52 5.26 -2.05 -10.18
N TYR A 53 5.26 -1.71 -8.89
CA TYR A 53 6.49 -1.62 -8.10
C TYR A 53 7.19 -2.97 -7.98
N LEU A 54 6.44 -4.06 -7.79
CA LEU A 54 7.01 -5.41 -7.77
C LEU A 54 7.62 -5.80 -9.13
N ALA A 55 6.94 -5.49 -10.24
CA ALA A 55 7.45 -5.77 -11.57
C ALA A 55 8.73 -4.98 -11.89
N LEU A 56 8.80 -3.71 -11.46
CA LEU A 56 10.00 -2.89 -11.55
C LEU A 56 11.16 -3.50 -10.76
N PHE A 57 10.91 -3.87 -9.49
CA PHE A 57 11.90 -4.57 -8.66
C PHE A 57 12.42 -5.83 -9.34
N GLN A 58 11.54 -6.71 -9.80
CA GLN A 58 11.92 -7.96 -10.44
C GLN A 58 12.80 -7.71 -11.67
N THR A 59 12.45 -6.72 -12.48
CA THR A 59 13.20 -6.39 -13.71
C THR A 59 14.59 -5.88 -13.37
N LEU A 60 14.69 -4.92 -12.44
CA LEU A 60 15.96 -4.33 -12.02
C LEU A 60 16.84 -5.36 -11.31
N ALA A 61 16.29 -6.09 -10.35
CA ALA A 61 16.99 -7.16 -9.65
C ALA A 61 17.53 -8.22 -10.63
N THR A 62 16.73 -8.63 -11.62
CA THR A 62 17.18 -9.61 -12.64
C THR A 62 18.37 -9.09 -13.43
N VAL A 63 18.32 -7.82 -13.86
CA VAL A 63 19.43 -7.18 -14.60
C VAL A 63 20.67 -7.07 -13.73
N ILE A 64 20.55 -6.62 -12.48
CA ILE A 64 21.67 -6.45 -11.55
C ILE A 64 22.32 -7.80 -11.24
N ILE A 65 21.52 -8.81 -10.91
CA ILE A 65 22.00 -10.17 -10.64
C ILE A 65 22.66 -10.76 -11.89
N GLY A 66 22.05 -10.61 -13.06
CA GLY A 66 22.61 -11.07 -14.33
C GLY A 66 23.95 -10.41 -14.65
N ALA A 67 24.08 -9.11 -14.40
CA ALA A 67 25.33 -8.37 -14.53
C ALA A 67 26.39 -8.90 -13.55
N GLY A 68 26.02 -9.16 -12.30
CA GLY A 68 26.92 -9.74 -11.28
C GLY A 68 27.43 -11.13 -11.68
N ILE A 69 26.55 -12.02 -12.12
CA ILE A 69 26.92 -13.35 -12.62
C ILE A 69 27.85 -13.23 -13.83
N THR A 70 27.53 -12.34 -14.78
CA THR A 70 28.35 -12.13 -15.98
C THR A 70 29.75 -11.63 -15.62
N LEU A 71 29.84 -10.64 -14.73
CA LEU A 71 31.11 -10.11 -14.22
C LEU A 71 31.92 -11.23 -13.55
N PHE A 72 31.29 -12.04 -12.69
CA PHE A 72 31.96 -13.12 -11.99
C PHE A 72 32.46 -14.23 -12.92
N LEU A 73 31.71 -14.60 -13.95
CA LEU A 73 32.14 -15.64 -14.87
C LEU A 73 33.22 -15.16 -15.85
N ASN A 74 33.23 -13.86 -16.20
CA ASN A 74 34.06 -13.34 -17.27
C ASN A 74 35.22 -12.45 -16.84
N TRP A 75 35.38 -12.11 -15.54
CA TRP A 75 36.42 -11.16 -15.11
C TRP A 75 37.84 -11.54 -15.58
N ARG A 76 38.16 -12.84 -15.58
CA ARG A 76 39.45 -13.35 -16.09
C ARG A 76 39.58 -13.18 -17.60
N SER A 77 38.52 -13.50 -18.37
CA SER A 77 38.52 -13.36 -19.82
C SER A 77 38.56 -11.89 -20.27
N TRP A 78 38.00 -10.99 -19.46
CA TRP A 78 38.03 -9.54 -19.70
C TRP A 78 39.34 -8.89 -19.23
N HIS A 79 40.30 -9.66 -18.71
CA HIS A 79 41.58 -9.17 -18.19
C HIS A 79 41.41 -8.07 -17.12
N ILE A 80 40.32 -8.16 -16.34
CA ILE A 80 40.01 -7.21 -15.27
C ILE A 80 40.82 -7.58 -14.04
N MET A 81 41.38 -6.59 -13.35
CA MET A 81 42.09 -6.83 -12.10
C MET A 81 41.12 -7.36 -11.03
N PRO A 82 41.54 -8.32 -10.17
CA PRO A 82 40.67 -8.88 -9.14
C PRO A 82 40.03 -7.81 -8.23
N GLU A 83 40.80 -6.77 -7.90
CA GLU A 83 40.34 -5.61 -7.12
C GLU A 83 39.18 -4.87 -7.79
N GLN A 84 39.26 -4.68 -9.12
CA GLN A 84 38.21 -4.03 -9.90
C GLN A 84 36.95 -4.91 -10.01
N ALA A 85 37.13 -6.23 -10.14
CA ALA A 85 36.00 -7.16 -10.17
C ALA A 85 35.26 -7.21 -8.82
N SER A 86 36.01 -7.22 -7.71
CA SER A 86 35.44 -7.18 -6.35
C SER A 86 34.70 -5.86 -6.10
N SER A 87 35.31 -4.72 -6.44
CA SER A 87 34.66 -3.40 -6.34
C SER A 87 33.40 -3.30 -7.21
N GLY A 88 33.44 -3.86 -8.43
CA GLY A 88 32.27 -3.94 -9.32
C GLY A 88 31.13 -4.77 -8.70
N MET A 89 31.45 -5.91 -8.10
CA MET A 89 30.46 -6.74 -7.41
C MET A 89 29.84 -6.02 -6.20
N GLN A 90 30.65 -5.34 -5.39
CA GLN A 90 30.16 -4.53 -4.26
C GLN A 90 29.26 -3.38 -4.73
N THR A 91 29.59 -2.75 -5.85
CA THR A 91 28.78 -1.67 -6.44
C THR A 91 27.43 -2.20 -6.92
N LEU A 92 27.40 -3.36 -7.59
CA LEU A 92 26.16 -4.02 -8.01
C LEU A 92 25.30 -4.43 -6.80
N LEU A 93 25.93 -4.92 -5.73
CA LEU A 93 25.23 -5.26 -4.49
C LEU A 93 24.63 -4.01 -3.83
N GLY A 94 25.39 -2.90 -3.78
CA GLY A 94 24.90 -1.61 -3.29
C GLY A 94 23.71 -1.10 -4.09
N LEU A 95 23.75 -1.24 -5.42
CA LEU A 95 22.64 -0.86 -6.29
C LEU A 95 21.38 -1.70 -6.01
N LEU A 96 21.53 -3.01 -5.80
CA LEU A 96 20.42 -3.89 -5.44
C LEU A 96 19.79 -3.47 -4.10
N ILE A 97 20.60 -3.08 -3.12
CA ILE A 97 20.12 -2.61 -1.81
C ILE A 97 19.32 -1.32 -1.95
N ILE A 98 19.80 -0.37 -2.76
CA ILE A 98 19.10 0.90 -3.00
C ILE A 98 17.75 0.65 -3.70
N ASP A 99 17.74 -0.19 -4.74
CA ASP A 99 16.51 -0.57 -5.45
C ASP A 99 15.51 -1.25 -4.51
N THR A 100 15.98 -2.17 -3.68
CA THR A 100 15.17 -2.83 -2.65
C THR A 100 14.56 -1.82 -1.68
N LEU A 101 15.37 -0.88 -1.18
CA LEU A 101 14.91 0.13 -0.23
C LEU A 101 13.84 1.03 -0.86
N PHE A 102 14.07 1.46 -2.10
CA PHE A 102 13.11 2.26 -2.86
C PHE A 102 11.76 1.55 -2.95
N VAL A 103 11.74 0.29 -3.38
CA VAL A 103 10.51 -0.51 -3.54
C VAL A 103 9.81 -0.73 -2.20
N VAL A 104 10.55 -1.04 -1.14
CA VAL A 104 9.99 -1.22 0.21
C VAL A 104 9.33 0.08 0.69
N ILE A 105 9.97 1.24 0.51
CA ILE A 105 9.39 2.54 0.87
C ILE A 105 8.13 2.82 0.05
N SER A 106 8.13 2.54 -1.26
CA SER A 106 6.95 2.70 -2.12
C SER A 106 5.78 1.83 -1.67
N LEU A 107 6.04 0.57 -1.31
CA LEU A 107 5.01 -0.33 -0.77
C LEU A 107 4.50 0.14 0.60
N LEU A 108 5.39 0.58 1.50
CA LEU A 108 4.98 1.16 2.78
C LEU A 108 4.12 2.40 2.61
N SER A 109 4.46 3.29 1.66
CA SER A 109 3.61 4.44 1.32
C SER A 109 2.23 3.99 0.85
N GLY A 110 2.15 2.91 0.06
CA GLY A 110 0.89 2.30 -0.34
C GLY A 110 0.06 1.86 0.86
N ILE A 111 0.71 1.20 1.82
CA ILE A 111 0.09 0.73 3.05
C ILE A 111 -0.49 1.89 3.88
N PHE A 112 0.24 3.00 4.01
CA PHE A 112 -0.23 4.18 4.71
C PHE A 112 -1.40 4.86 3.98
N SER A 113 -1.36 4.98 2.66
CA SER A 113 -2.47 5.54 1.89
C SER A 113 -3.74 4.68 2.00
N TRP A 114 -3.60 3.36 2.02
CA TRP A 114 -4.73 2.46 2.23
C TRP A 114 -5.40 2.67 3.59
N LEU A 115 -4.62 2.84 4.67
CA LEU A 115 -5.19 3.16 5.98
C LEU A 115 -6.05 4.40 5.96
N ASP A 116 -5.55 5.43 5.29
CA ASP A 116 -6.24 6.71 5.19
C ASP A 116 -7.56 6.54 4.44
N TYR A 117 -7.52 5.90 3.27
CA TYR A 117 -8.73 5.60 2.50
C TYR A 117 -9.73 4.72 3.25
N ARG A 118 -9.26 3.74 4.04
CA ARG A 118 -10.14 2.91 4.89
C ARG A 118 -10.78 3.71 6.01
N ARG A 119 -10.07 4.68 6.60
CA ARG A 119 -10.65 5.59 7.60
C ARG A 119 -11.71 6.48 6.96
N GLU A 120 -11.39 7.07 5.81
CA GLU A 120 -12.35 7.89 5.06
C GLU A 120 -13.61 7.09 4.67
N GLU A 121 -13.44 5.85 4.21
CA GLU A 121 -14.56 4.98 3.85
C GLU A 121 -15.49 4.72 5.04
N THR A 122 -14.95 4.42 6.22
CA THR A 122 -15.74 4.22 7.44
C THR A 122 -16.50 5.49 7.83
N VAL A 123 -15.87 6.67 7.70
CA VAL A 123 -16.52 7.96 7.96
C VAL A 123 -17.67 8.20 6.98
N VAL A 124 -17.45 8.01 5.69
CA VAL A 124 -18.48 8.19 4.65
C VAL A 124 -19.65 7.24 4.86
N LEU A 125 -19.39 5.96 5.14
CA LEU A 125 -20.44 4.96 5.38
C LEU A 125 -21.22 5.24 6.67
N LYS A 126 -20.56 5.72 7.73
CA LYS A 126 -21.22 6.11 8.97
C LYS A 126 -22.21 7.26 8.76
N HIS A 127 -21.84 8.26 7.95
CA HIS A 127 -22.73 9.38 7.63
C HIS A 127 -23.87 8.99 6.68
N ALA A 128 -23.64 8.05 5.76
CA ALA A 128 -24.63 7.68 4.75
C ALA A 128 -25.61 6.56 5.21
N LEU A 129 -25.18 5.64 6.06
CA LEU A 129 -25.93 4.40 6.40
C LEU A 129 -26.08 4.16 7.92
N GLY A 130 -25.53 5.03 8.77
CA GLY A 130 -25.61 4.91 10.23
C GLY A 130 -24.42 4.17 10.88
N GLU A 131 -24.35 4.23 12.21
CA GLU A 131 -23.14 3.89 12.99
C GLU A 131 -22.67 2.43 12.95
N SER A 132 -23.49 1.50 12.44
CA SER A 132 -23.25 0.05 12.56
C SER A 132 -22.83 -0.67 11.28
N PHE A 133 -22.62 0.05 10.17
CA PHE A 133 -22.43 -0.62 8.87
C PHE A 133 -21.03 -1.23 8.68
N ARG A 134 -19.98 -0.69 9.32
CA ARG A 134 -18.61 -1.21 9.19
C ARG A 134 -17.67 -0.82 10.33
N GLU A 135 -16.88 -1.77 10.82
CA GLU A 135 -15.88 -1.50 11.86
C GLU A 135 -14.69 -0.66 11.36
N PRO A 136 -14.06 0.15 12.25
CA PRO A 136 -12.88 0.95 11.91
C PRO A 136 -11.66 0.06 11.61
N PRO A 137 -10.72 0.54 10.77
CA PRO A 137 -9.54 -0.24 10.40
C PRO A 137 -8.67 -0.53 11.63
N ARG A 138 -8.49 -1.83 11.94
CA ARG A 138 -7.57 -2.29 12.97
C ARG A 138 -6.21 -2.60 12.34
N PHE A 139 -5.13 -2.07 12.94
CA PHE A 139 -3.76 -2.36 12.51
C PHE A 139 -3.44 -3.87 12.53
N ARG A 140 -4.14 -4.68 13.34
CA ARG A 140 -3.94 -6.14 13.33
C ARG A 140 -4.31 -6.81 11.99
N ASN A 141 -5.10 -6.16 11.14
CA ASN A 141 -5.43 -6.67 9.81
C ASN A 141 -4.32 -6.46 8.77
N PHE A 142 -3.22 -5.77 9.10
CA PHE A 142 -2.07 -5.64 8.20
C PHE A 142 -1.54 -7.00 7.74
N TRP A 143 -1.50 -7.97 8.66
CA TRP A 143 -1.00 -9.31 8.36
C TRP A 143 -1.88 -10.11 7.40
N ARG A 144 -3.13 -9.70 7.13
CA ARG A 144 -3.98 -10.34 6.12
C ARG A 144 -3.68 -9.86 4.70
N TRP A 145 -2.83 -8.86 4.55
CA TRP A 145 -2.66 -8.18 3.27
C TRP A 145 -1.46 -8.74 2.51
N TYR A 146 -1.67 -9.02 1.23
CA TYR A 146 -0.66 -9.64 0.36
C TYR A 146 0.63 -8.80 0.27
N GLU A 147 0.53 -7.46 0.41
CA GLU A 147 1.66 -6.53 0.32
C GLU A 147 2.68 -6.73 1.44
N THR A 148 2.22 -7.04 2.66
CA THR A 148 3.12 -7.30 3.79
C THR A 148 3.96 -8.55 3.54
N TYR A 149 3.36 -9.59 2.92
CA TYR A 149 4.08 -10.78 2.51
C TYR A 149 5.06 -10.51 1.37
N MET A 150 4.74 -9.61 0.44
CA MET A 150 5.67 -9.20 -0.60
C MET A 150 6.90 -8.49 -0.04
N ILE A 151 6.71 -7.54 0.88
CA ILE A 151 7.84 -6.85 1.55
C ILE A 151 8.73 -7.89 2.25
N LEU A 152 8.14 -8.79 3.02
CA LEU A 152 8.88 -9.84 3.72
C LEU A 152 9.66 -10.72 2.73
N PHE A 153 9.02 -11.13 1.63
CA PHE A 153 9.64 -11.93 0.59
C PHE A 153 10.84 -11.22 -0.05
N ILE A 154 10.68 -9.96 -0.44
CA ILE A 154 11.74 -9.13 -1.02
C ILE A 154 12.93 -9.02 -0.06
N LEU A 155 12.66 -8.72 1.22
CA LEU A 155 13.71 -8.59 2.22
C LEU A 155 14.47 -9.90 2.44
N ILE A 156 13.77 -11.02 2.62
CA ILE A 156 14.41 -12.33 2.77
C ILE A 156 15.25 -12.67 1.53
N PHE A 157 14.71 -12.44 0.34
CA PHE A 157 15.40 -12.71 -0.92
C PHE A 157 16.70 -11.91 -1.04
N VAL A 158 16.67 -10.62 -0.74
CA VAL A 158 17.85 -9.75 -0.83
C VAL A 158 18.87 -10.09 0.26
N ILE A 159 18.43 -10.41 1.47
CA ILE A 159 19.32 -10.88 2.55
C ILE A 159 20.06 -12.16 2.13
N ILE A 160 19.36 -13.10 1.50
CA ILE A 160 19.99 -14.32 0.97
C ILE A 160 21.04 -13.97 -0.08
N ILE A 161 20.75 -13.04 -1.00
CA ILE A 161 21.72 -12.60 -2.02
C ILE A 161 22.95 -11.97 -1.39
N ILE A 162 22.77 -11.03 -0.46
CA ILE A 162 23.87 -10.38 0.26
C ILE A 162 24.77 -11.43 0.90
N PHE A 163 24.17 -12.34 1.68
CA PHE A 163 24.90 -13.39 2.36
C PHE A 163 25.64 -14.32 1.38
N TYR A 164 25.00 -14.65 0.25
CA TYR A 164 25.59 -15.52 -0.77
C TYR A 164 26.75 -14.85 -1.51
N VAL A 165 26.61 -13.58 -1.89
CA VAL A 165 27.67 -12.81 -2.56
C VAL A 165 28.87 -12.61 -1.63
N GLU A 166 28.63 -12.23 -0.37
CA GLU A 166 29.71 -12.02 0.60
C GLU A 166 30.42 -13.32 0.97
N SER A 167 29.69 -14.44 1.12
CA SER A 167 30.28 -15.70 1.56
C SER A 167 30.93 -16.51 0.43
N GLN A 168 30.40 -16.45 -0.79
CA GLN A 168 30.86 -17.29 -1.90
C GLN A 168 31.61 -16.51 -2.98
N PHE A 169 31.13 -15.34 -3.39
CA PHE A 169 31.67 -14.65 -4.56
C PHE A 169 32.92 -13.83 -4.23
N ILE A 170 32.83 -12.94 -3.23
CA ILE A 170 33.94 -12.05 -2.89
C ILE A 170 35.21 -12.83 -2.50
N PRO A 171 35.15 -13.90 -1.68
CA PRO A 171 36.35 -14.66 -1.31
C PRO A 171 37.02 -15.39 -2.48
N GLN A 172 36.27 -15.75 -3.52
CA GLN A 172 36.81 -16.46 -4.69
C GLN A 172 37.48 -15.54 -5.72
N ILE A 173 37.29 -14.23 -5.59
CA ILE A 173 37.94 -13.22 -6.44
C ILE A 173 39.32 -12.85 -5.89
N HIS A 174 39.71 -13.31 -4.69
CA HIS A 174 41.07 -13.15 -4.17
C HIS A 174 42.10 -14.10 -4.79
#